data_AF-T0L9T8-F1
#
_entry.id   AF-T0L9T8-F1
#
_cell.length_a   1.000
_cell.length_b   1.000
_cell.length_c   1.000
_cell.angle_alpha   90.00
_cell.angle_beta   90.00
_cell.angle_gamma   90.00
#
_symmetry.space_group_name_H-M   'P 1'
#
loop_
_entity.id
_entity.type
_entity.pdbx_description
1 polymer ?
#
loop_
_entity_poly.entity_id
_entity_poly.type
_entity_poly.pdbx_seq_one_letter_code
_entity_poly.pdbx_strand_id
1 'polypeptide(L)'
;MTWKLISLFLNNDSPIVVVLTESMSPGFERGDILWLKPKQYTTGDMTVFQLYKNTIPIVHRAIKQFGNKVLTKGDNNKVDDVSLYRPNQFYLLPEDIKSCVVAYIPFFGMLTIWINTIPAVKFLVMTLIGLNVLITRE
;
A
#
# COMPACT_ATOMS: atom_id res chain seq x y z
N MET A 1 8.95 18.70 -6.24
CA MET A 1 8.18 18.70 -7.51
C MET A 1 7.96 17.29 -8.07
N THR A 2 8.93 16.38 -7.94
CA THR A 2 8.85 14.99 -8.41
C THR A 2 7.62 14.21 -7.93
N TRP A 3 7.22 14.36 -6.65
CA TRP A 3 6.01 13.71 -6.12
C TRP A 3 4.75 14.08 -6.90
N LYS A 4 4.55 15.38 -7.16
CA LYS A 4 3.39 15.87 -7.92
C LYS A 4 3.38 15.35 -9.36
N LEU A 5 4.54 15.19 -9.99
CA LEU A 5 4.65 14.59 -11.32
C LEU A 5 4.23 13.13 -11.31
N ILE A 6 4.70 12.35 -10.32
CA ILE A 6 4.32 10.94 -10.17
C ILE A 6 2.82 10.80 -9.89
N SER A 7 2.27 11.63 -8.99
CA SER A 7 0.83 11.67 -8.69
C SER A 7 0.00 12.01 -9.93
N LEU A 8 0.45 12.96 -10.76
CA LEU A 8 -0.24 13.32 -11.99
C LEU A 8 -0.16 12.20 -13.03
N PHE A 9 0.98 11.52 -13.16
CA PHE A 9 1.16 10.40 -14.09
C PHE A 9 0.31 9.18 -13.72
N LEU A 10 0.22 8.87 -12.43
CA LEU A 10 -0.55 7.75 -11.90
C LEU A 10 -2.00 8.11 -11.58
N ASN A 11 -2.38 9.38 -11.76
CA ASN A 11 -3.69 9.94 -11.44
C ASN A 11 -4.16 9.52 -10.02
N ASN A 12 -3.27 9.61 -9.04
CA ASN A 12 -3.49 9.14 -7.68
C ASN A 12 -2.79 10.06 -6.68
N ASP A 13 -3.48 10.42 -5.59
CA ASP A 13 -2.94 11.25 -4.51
C ASP A 13 -1.85 10.52 -3.71
N SER A 14 -1.98 9.19 -3.60
CA SER A 14 -1.03 8.31 -2.93
C SER A 14 -0.56 7.21 -3.88
N PRO A 15 0.28 7.55 -4.88
CA PRO A 15 0.65 6.65 -5.97
C PRO A 15 1.62 5.53 -5.55
N ILE A 16 2.28 5.67 -4.40
CA ILE A 16 3.33 4.76 -3.92
C ILE A 16 3.03 4.39 -2.46
N VAL A 17 2.99 3.10 -2.16
CA VAL A 17 2.79 2.58 -0.79
C VAL A 17 3.75 1.44 -0.50
N VAL A 18 4.04 1.19 0.78
CA VAL A 18 4.87 0.09 1.25
C VAL A 18 3.99 -0.99 1.89
N VAL A 19 4.24 -2.25 1.57
CA VAL A 19 3.56 -3.39 2.19
C VAL A 19 4.06 -3.60 3.62
N LEU A 20 3.14 -3.56 4.58
CA LEU A 20 3.46 -3.66 6.01
C LEU A 20 3.23 -5.06 6.58
N THR A 21 2.36 -5.86 5.96
CA THR A 21 1.87 -7.15 6.46
C THR A 21 2.03 -8.25 5.43
N GLU A 22 2.11 -9.50 5.88
CA GLU A 22 2.24 -10.69 5.02
C GLU A 22 0.88 -11.29 4.60
N SER A 23 -0.20 -10.51 4.64
CA SER A 23 -1.54 -10.97 4.24
C SER A 23 -1.66 -11.30 2.75
N MET A 24 -0.75 -10.77 1.95
CA MET A 24 -0.67 -10.98 0.51
C MET A 24 0.44 -11.93 0.07
N SER A 25 1.15 -12.60 0.98
CA SER A 25 2.16 -13.60 0.60
C SER A 25 1.48 -14.82 -0.07
N PRO A 26 2.03 -15.41 -1.15
CA PRO A 26 3.32 -15.11 -1.80
C PRO A 26 3.25 -14.03 -2.90
N GLY A 27 2.11 -13.38 -3.09
CA GLY A 27 1.91 -12.35 -4.12
C GLY A 27 2.69 -11.07 -3.83
N PHE A 28 2.63 -10.59 -2.59
CA PHE A 28 3.45 -9.49 -2.08
C PHE A 28 4.04 -9.83 -0.73
N GLU A 29 5.30 -9.48 -0.56
CA GLU A 29 6.04 -9.66 0.67
C GLU A 29 6.14 -8.36 1.47
N ARG A 30 6.39 -8.50 2.76
CA ARG A 30 6.61 -7.34 3.63
C ARG A 30 7.81 -6.53 3.11
N GLY A 31 7.60 -5.23 2.94
CA GLY A 31 8.61 -4.32 2.41
C GLY A 31 8.59 -4.15 0.89
N ASP A 32 7.66 -4.77 0.18
CA ASP A 32 7.43 -4.46 -1.23
C ASP A 32 6.89 -3.04 -1.38
N ILE A 33 7.34 -2.34 -2.42
CA ILE A 33 6.78 -1.05 -2.83
C ILE A 33 5.78 -1.28 -3.93
N LEU A 34 4.57 -0.76 -3.76
CA LEU A 34 3.49 -0.89 -4.73
C LEU A 34 3.22 0.45 -5.40
N TRP A 35 3.08 0.43 -6.73
CA TRP A 35 2.53 1.54 -7.49
C TRP A 35 1.06 1.36 -7.74
N LEU A 36 0.32 2.43 -7.48
CA LEU A 36 -1.13 2.44 -7.43
C LEU A 36 -1.71 3.35 -8.51
N LYS A 37 -2.60 2.81 -9.34
CA LYS A 37 -3.30 3.57 -10.38
C LYS A 37 -4.80 3.27 -10.37
N PRO A 38 -5.69 4.28 -10.41
CA PRO A 38 -7.10 4.05 -10.63
C PRO A 38 -7.32 3.42 -12.01
N LYS A 39 -8.01 2.28 -12.04
CA LYS A 39 -8.44 1.60 -13.26
C LYS A 39 -9.76 0.86 -12.98
N GLN A 40 -10.43 0.42 -14.04
CA GLN A 40 -11.49 -0.58 -13.89
C GLN A 40 -10.87 -1.87 -13.33
N TYR A 41 -11.40 -2.32 -12.21
CA TYR A 41 -10.97 -3.53 -11.53
C TYR A 41 -11.70 -4.75 -12.08
N THR A 42 -10.98 -5.85 -12.16
CA THR A 42 -11.47 -7.16 -12.58
C THR A 42 -11.07 -8.23 -11.56
N THR A 43 -11.76 -9.37 -11.59
CA THR A 43 -11.35 -10.54 -10.81
C THR A 43 -9.89 -10.89 -11.06
N GLY A 44 -9.10 -11.04 -10.00
CA GLY A 44 -7.66 -11.30 -10.02
C GLY A 44 -6.82 -10.06 -9.72
N ASP A 45 -7.36 -8.85 -9.87
CA ASP A 45 -6.65 -7.61 -9.57
C ASP A 45 -6.38 -7.44 -8.08
N MET A 46 -5.24 -6.82 -7.76
CA MET A 46 -4.89 -6.42 -6.40
C MET A 46 -5.48 -5.04 -6.14
N THR A 47 -6.66 -5.03 -5.52
CA THR A 47 -7.42 -3.82 -5.23
C THR A 47 -6.96 -3.18 -3.95
N VAL A 48 -6.81 -1.85 -3.98
CA VAL A 48 -6.54 -1.03 -2.81
C VAL A 48 -7.83 -0.38 -2.38
N PHE A 49 -8.34 -0.75 -1.21
CA PHE A 49 -9.59 -0.23 -0.68
C PHE A 49 -9.42 0.38 0.71
N GLN A 50 -10.34 1.27 1.04
CA GLN A 50 -10.34 2.00 2.30
C GLN A 50 -11.79 2.15 2.80
N LEU A 51 -12.07 1.54 3.96
CA LEU A 51 -13.44 1.46 4.49
C LEU A 51 -13.88 2.71 5.23
N TYR A 52 -13.00 3.42 5.92
CA TYR A 52 -13.37 4.69 6.55
C TYR A 52 -12.39 5.77 6.12
N LYS A 53 -12.86 7.02 6.10
CA LYS A 53 -11.95 8.14 5.82
C LYS A 53 -10.83 8.12 6.87
N ASN A 54 -9.58 8.22 6.41
CA ASN A 54 -8.36 8.21 7.21
C ASN A 54 -7.94 6.86 7.83
N THR A 55 -8.55 5.73 7.44
CA THR A 55 -7.98 4.42 7.81
C THR A 55 -6.84 4.03 6.89
N ILE A 56 -5.98 3.14 7.37
CA ILE A 56 -4.90 2.57 6.55
C ILE A 56 -5.54 1.79 5.38
N PRO A 57 -5.14 2.07 4.12
CA PRO A 57 -5.65 1.35 2.97
C PRO A 57 -5.20 -0.12 3.00
N ILE A 58 -6.08 -1.02 2.59
CA ILE A 58 -5.85 -2.47 2.56
C ILE A 58 -5.67 -2.88 1.10
N VAL A 59 -4.66 -3.71 0.84
CA VAL A 59 -4.37 -4.24 -0.49
C VAL A 59 -4.66 -5.73 -0.48
N HIS A 60 -5.73 -6.16 -1.13
CA HIS A 60 -6.07 -7.57 -1.27
C HIS A 60 -6.56 -7.91 -2.68
N ARG A 61 -6.56 -9.21 -3.02
CA ARG A 61 -6.96 -9.68 -4.35
C ARG A 61 -8.47 -9.71 -4.48
N ALA A 62 -8.99 -9.17 -5.58
CA ALA A 62 -10.38 -9.34 -5.99
C ALA A 62 -10.62 -10.81 -6.39
N ILE A 63 -11.38 -11.55 -5.58
CA ILE A 63 -11.66 -12.97 -5.85
C ILE A 63 -12.97 -13.18 -6.60
N LYS A 64 -13.94 -12.26 -6.46
CA LYS A 64 -15.22 -12.29 -7.19
C LYS A 64 -15.69 -10.88 -7.50
N GLN A 65 -16.37 -10.73 -8.63
CA GLN A 65 -16.97 -9.48 -9.07
C GLN A 65 -18.45 -9.68 -9.40
N PHE A 66 -19.31 -8.81 -8.85
CA PHE A 66 -20.75 -8.78 -9.05
C PHE A 66 -21.15 -7.41 -9.61
N GLY A 67 -21.10 -7.27 -10.94
CA GLY A 67 -21.20 -5.97 -11.60
C GLY A 67 -20.05 -5.07 -11.13
N ASN A 68 -20.40 -3.99 -10.42
CA ASN A 68 -19.40 -3.05 -9.88
C ASN A 68 -18.97 -3.38 -8.44
N LYS A 69 -19.53 -4.41 -7.81
CA LYS A 69 -19.17 -4.81 -6.44
C LYS A 69 -18.10 -5.89 -6.46
N VAL A 70 -17.20 -5.90 -5.47
CA VAL A 70 -16.09 -6.86 -5.41
C VAL A 70 -16.03 -7.53 -4.05
N LEU A 71 -15.71 -8.82 -4.04
CA LEU A 71 -15.27 -9.55 -2.86
C LEU A 71 -13.75 -9.70 -2.92
N THR A 72 -13.05 -9.26 -1.89
CA THR A 72 -11.60 -9.39 -1.78
C THR A 72 -11.19 -10.45 -0.76
N LYS A 73 -9.96 -10.92 -0.91
CA LYS A 73 -9.28 -11.81 0.03
C LYS A 73 -7.78 -11.59 -0.04
N GLY A 74 -7.11 -11.57 1.11
CA GLY A 74 -5.65 -11.67 1.18
C GLY A 74 -5.16 -13.03 0.68
N ASP A 75 -4.11 -13.05 -0.14
CA ASP A 75 -3.58 -14.29 -0.73
C ASP A 75 -3.20 -15.33 0.36
N ASN A 76 -2.64 -14.86 1.47
CA ASN A 76 -2.23 -15.68 2.61
C ASN A 76 -3.36 -15.93 3.63
N ASN A 77 -4.51 -15.27 3.49
CA ASN A 77 -5.62 -15.42 4.44
C ASN A 77 -6.40 -16.72 4.15
N LYS A 78 -6.97 -17.35 5.18
CA LYS A 78 -7.83 -18.55 5.01
C LYS A 78 -9.27 -18.20 4.61
N VAL A 79 -9.74 -17.03 5.04
CA VAL A 79 -11.10 -16.53 4.84
C VAL A 79 -11.07 -15.27 3.98
N ASP A 80 -12.22 -14.92 3.42
CA ASP A 80 -12.40 -13.64 2.70
C ASP A 80 -12.47 -12.45 3.67
N ASP A 81 -12.47 -11.25 3.10
CA ASP A 81 -12.39 -10.00 3.86
C ASP A 81 -13.74 -9.48 4.36
N VAL A 82 -14.82 -10.28 4.29
CA VAL A 82 -16.17 -9.82 4.71
C VAL A 82 -16.18 -9.34 6.16
N SER A 83 -15.42 -10.00 7.03
CA SER A 83 -15.27 -9.61 8.44
C SER A 83 -14.55 -8.28 8.66
N LEU A 84 -13.79 -7.82 7.67
CA LEU A 84 -13.08 -6.54 7.72
C LEU A 84 -13.95 -5.38 7.25
N TYR A 85 -14.99 -5.64 6.45
CA TYR A 85 -15.87 -4.61 5.90
C TYR A 85 -16.71 -3.90 6.97
N ARG A 86 -17.45 -2.88 6.55
CA ARG A 86 -18.38 -2.17 7.45
C ARG A 86 -19.51 -3.12 7.92
N PRO A 87 -20.13 -2.85 9.08
CA PRO A 87 -21.28 -3.64 9.52
C PRO A 87 -22.36 -3.74 8.44
N ASN A 88 -22.91 -4.94 8.25
CA ASN A 88 -23.89 -5.27 7.20
C ASN A 88 -23.40 -5.11 5.75
N GLN A 89 -22.08 -5.07 5.52
CA GLN A 89 -21.49 -5.02 4.18
C GLN A 89 -20.86 -6.37 3.80
N PHE A 90 -21.28 -6.93 2.68
CA PHE A 90 -20.77 -8.23 2.17
C PHE A 90 -19.87 -8.11 0.95
N TYR A 91 -19.85 -6.94 0.30
CA TYR A 91 -19.04 -6.64 -0.88
C TYR A 91 -18.54 -5.21 -0.80
N LEU A 92 -17.35 -4.95 -1.33
CA LEU A 92 -16.83 -3.61 -1.52
C LEU A 92 -17.63 -2.88 -2.61
N LEU A 93 -18.00 -1.65 -2.30
CA LEU A 93 -18.62 -0.74 -3.26
C LEU A 93 -17.53 -0.02 -4.08
N PRO A 94 -17.85 0.53 -5.25
CA PRO A 94 -16.89 1.27 -6.07
C PRO A 94 -16.24 2.44 -5.32
N GLU A 95 -16.97 3.05 -4.39
CA GLU A 95 -16.49 4.15 -3.54
C GLU A 95 -15.43 3.74 -2.51
N ASP A 96 -15.39 2.45 -2.16
CA ASP A 96 -14.42 1.89 -1.21
C ASP A 96 -13.08 1.63 -1.89
N ILE A 97 -13.09 1.37 -3.19
CA ILE A 97 -11.91 1.03 -3.98
C ILE A 97 -11.25 2.32 -4.46
N LYS A 98 -10.01 2.55 -4.03
CA LYS A 98 -9.24 3.73 -4.41
C LYS A 98 -8.49 3.53 -5.71
N SER A 99 -7.85 2.38 -5.86
CA SER A 99 -6.96 2.09 -6.99
C SER A 99 -6.65 0.61 -7.08
N CYS A 100 -5.92 0.21 -8.12
CA CYS A 100 -5.32 -1.11 -8.21
C CYS A 100 -3.80 -1.01 -8.23
N VAL A 101 -3.13 -2.07 -7.78
CA VAL A 101 -1.69 -2.22 -7.96
C VAL A 101 -1.40 -2.48 -9.43
N VAL A 102 -0.46 -1.73 -10.00
CA VAL A 102 -0.04 -1.87 -11.41
C VAL A 102 1.41 -2.33 -11.57
N ALA A 103 2.24 -2.10 -10.56
CA ALA A 103 3.63 -2.52 -10.54
C ALA A 103 4.11 -2.60 -9.09
N TYR A 104 5.20 -3.33 -8.86
CA TYR A 104 5.86 -3.37 -7.56
C TYR A 104 7.38 -3.51 -7.68
N ILE A 105 8.09 -3.06 -6.65
CA ILE A 105 9.52 -3.37 -6.45
C ILE A 105 9.64 -4.22 -5.18
N PRO A 106 10.20 -5.43 -5.28
CA PRO A 106 10.34 -6.29 -4.12
C PRO A 106 11.34 -5.74 -3.10
N PHE A 107 11.04 -5.88 -1.81
CA PHE A 107 11.91 -5.59 -0.65
C PHE A 107 12.46 -4.16 -0.48
N PHE A 108 12.29 -3.25 -1.44
CA PHE A 108 12.90 -1.91 -1.37
C PHE A 108 12.37 -1.06 -0.20
N GLY A 109 11.11 -1.26 0.17
CA GLY A 109 10.48 -0.64 1.33
C GLY A 109 11.06 -1.12 2.67
N MET A 110 11.80 -2.23 2.72
CA MET A 110 12.44 -2.71 3.95
C MET A 110 13.38 -1.67 4.56
N LEU A 111 14.05 -0.86 3.73
CA LEU A 111 14.89 0.24 4.21
C LEU A 111 14.09 1.22 5.08
N THR A 112 12.92 1.64 4.59
CA THR A 112 12.04 2.56 5.33
C THR A 112 11.49 1.92 6.60
N ILE A 113 11.20 0.62 6.56
CA ILE A 113 10.73 -0.14 7.71
C ILE A 113 11.84 -0.18 8.77
N TRP A 114 13.07 -0.57 8.43
CA TRP A 114 14.19 -0.65 9.37
C TRP A 114 14.52 0.68 10.04
N ILE A 115 14.51 1.79 9.28
CA ILE A 115 14.73 3.12 9.84
C ILE A 115 13.67 3.48 10.88
N ASN A 116 12.41 3.04 10.68
CA ASN A 116 11.32 3.33 11.61
C ASN A 116 11.25 2.33 12.78
N THR A 117 11.63 1.07 12.59
CA THR A 117 11.49 0.02 13.61
C THR A 117 12.72 -0.17 14.48
N ILE A 118 13.93 0.11 13.97
CA ILE A 118 15.19 -0.10 14.69
C ILE A 118 15.72 1.26 15.19
N PRO A 119 15.63 1.56 16.50
CA PRO A 119 16.07 2.85 17.04
C PRO A 119 17.53 3.18 16.72
N ALA A 120 18.42 2.17 16.78
CA ALA A 120 19.85 2.35 16.49
C ALA A 120 20.10 2.86 15.06
N VAL A 121 19.41 2.30 14.06
CA VAL A 121 19.51 2.74 12.65
C VAL A 121 19.00 4.18 12.52
N LYS A 122 17.87 4.49 13.17
CA LYS A 122 17.32 5.85 13.18
C LYS A 122 18.31 6.88 13.74
N PHE A 123 18.90 6.59 14.91
CA PHE A 123 19.88 7.48 15.54
C PHE A 123 21.15 7.63 14.70
N LEU A 124 21.64 6.55 14.09
CA LEU A 124 22.79 6.57 13.19
C LEU A 124 22.53 7.50 11.99
N VAL A 125 21.39 7.35 11.32
CA VAL A 125 21.02 8.19 10.17
C VAL A 125 20.90 9.67 10.57
N MET A 126 20.22 9.96 11.69
CA MET A 126 20.10 11.34 12.19
C MET A 126 21.46 11.95 12.54
N THR A 127 22.38 11.18 13.13
CA THR A 127 23.72 11.63 13.48
C THR A 127 24.56 11.92 12.23
N LEU A 128 24.52 11.05 11.22
CA LEU A 128 25.24 11.25 9.95
C LEU A 128 24.74 12.50 9.20
N ILE A 129 23.42 12.71 9.14
CA ILE A 129 22.84 13.91 8.55
C ILE A 129 23.26 15.16 9.33
N GLY A 130 23.19 15.11 10.67
CA GLY A 130 23.62 16.22 11.53
C GLY A 130 25.10 16.58 11.33
N LEU A 131 25.97 15.58 11.27
CA LEU A 131 27.40 15.77 10.99
C LEU A 131 27.64 16.34 9.58
N ASN A 132 26.94 15.83 8.57
CA ASN A 132 27.06 16.34 7.20
C ASN A 132 26.67 17.83 7.13
N VAL A 133 25.58 18.23 7.79
CA VAL A 133 25.17 19.64 7.85
C VAL A 133 26.23 20.51 8.52
N LEU A 134 26.93 20.01 9.54
CA LEU A 134 28.02 20.74 10.19
C LEU A 134 29.25 20.89 9.29
N ILE A 135 29.59 19.85 8.51
CA ILE A 135 30.73 19.87 7.59
C ILE A 135 30.46 20.75 6.36
N THR A 136 29.22 20.77 5.87
CA THR A 136 28.82 21.53 4.67
C THR A 136 28.44 22.98 4.99
N ARG A 137 28.70 23.44 6.23
CA ARG A 137 28.31 24.77 6.71
C ARG A 137 29.36 25.88 6.46
N GLU A 138 30.34 25.60 5.61
CA GLU A 138 31.17 26.60 4.92
C GLU A 138 30.63 26.86 3.52
#